data_AF-A0A9C9BVM8-F1
#
_entry.id   AF-A0A9C9BVM8-F1
#
_cell.length_a   1.000
_cell.length_b   1.000
_cell.length_c   1.000
_cell.angle_alpha   90.00
_cell.angle_beta   90.00
_cell.angle_gamma   90.00
#
_symmetry.space_group_name_H-M   'P 1'
#
loop_
_entity.id
_entity.type
_entity.pdbx_description
1 polymer ?
#
loop_
_entity_poly.entity_id
_entity_poly.type
_entity_poly.pdbx_seq_one_letter_code
_entity_poly.pdbx_strand_id
1 'polypeptide(L)'
;MGMPGGQAQKAARTRGDSLEGGRPSVGGDPRPDGSARPVRSGGKTPHSCEFEQFVDIRVHSWTDMQRIRVHFAKTEAMRYTGHLDLQRAWERILRRAGLPVAYSQGYNQRPRIQLATALPLGFTSEAEIVDFWLDPPQAVEAVETALQGAVPPGIGIHAVEEIVGKAPALQSVMRSAEYTVTLLDPVPDLEARVTALLEAESLPRVRRGKPYDLRPLVFALTMLSPDEAGKQRLSMHLSARGGATGRPDEVLDALGIAPHTARVHRTALHYAENP
;
A
#
# COMPACT_ATOMS: atom_id res chain seq x y z
N MET A 1 7.14 -59.04 -7.53
CA MET A 1 6.87 -59.74 -8.80
C MET A 1 5.55 -59.19 -9.34
N GLY A 2 5.40 -58.64 -10.53
CA GLY A 2 6.28 -58.28 -11.63
C GLY A 2 5.39 -57.50 -12.60
N MET A 3 5.84 -56.33 -13.05
CA MET A 3 5.25 -55.64 -14.20
C MET A 3 5.54 -56.43 -15.49
N PRO A 4 4.71 -56.28 -16.53
CA PRO A 4 5.20 -55.57 -17.73
C PRO A 4 4.13 -54.60 -18.25
N GLY A 5 4.42 -53.46 -18.90
CA GLY A 5 5.46 -53.21 -19.88
C GLY A 5 4.86 -53.30 -21.29
N GLY A 6 4.32 -52.19 -21.81
CA GLY A 6 3.73 -52.11 -23.15
C GLY A 6 3.95 -50.74 -23.78
N GLN A 7 4.96 -50.64 -24.65
CA GLN A 7 5.24 -49.51 -25.52
C GLN A 7 4.33 -49.53 -26.76
N ALA A 8 3.97 -48.36 -27.28
CA ALA A 8 3.54 -48.20 -28.67
C ALA A 8 4.07 -46.88 -29.25
N GLN A 9 4.97 -46.99 -30.23
CA GLN A 9 5.36 -45.93 -31.18
C GLN A 9 4.60 -46.12 -32.50
N LYS A 10 4.27 -45.02 -33.20
CA LYS A 10 4.19 -44.86 -34.67
C LYS A 10 3.96 -43.37 -35.01
N ALA A 11 4.93 -42.67 -35.62
CA ALA A 11 5.08 -42.37 -37.07
C ALA A 11 4.08 -41.30 -37.58
N ALA A 12 4.43 -40.05 -37.92
CA ALA A 12 5.28 -39.49 -39.01
C ALA A 12 4.53 -39.21 -40.36
N ARG A 13 4.84 -38.05 -40.97
CA ARG A 13 4.50 -37.45 -42.31
C ARG A 13 3.40 -36.35 -42.25
N THR A 14 3.49 -35.18 -42.91
CA THR A 14 3.98 -34.79 -44.27
C THR A 14 4.13 -33.23 -44.32
N ARG A 15 5.28 -32.62 -44.68
CA ARG A 15 5.69 -31.91 -45.94
C ARG A 15 4.68 -31.01 -46.70
N GLY A 16 5.16 -29.82 -47.13
CA GLY A 16 4.72 -29.03 -48.31
C GLY A 16 4.24 -27.60 -47.95
N ASP A 17 4.94 -26.47 -48.12
CA ASP A 17 5.64 -25.79 -49.23
C ASP A 17 4.82 -24.62 -49.85
N SER A 18 5.33 -23.41 -49.63
CA SER A 18 5.45 -22.16 -50.43
C SER A 18 4.51 -21.77 -51.61
N LEU A 19 4.19 -20.45 -51.61
CA LEU A 19 3.96 -19.49 -52.74
C LEU A 19 2.66 -19.70 -53.58
N GLU A 20 1.95 -18.71 -54.15
CA GLU A 20 2.35 -17.47 -54.82
C GLU A 20 1.11 -16.60 -55.16
N GLY A 21 1.32 -15.30 -55.48
CA GLY A 21 0.39 -14.42 -56.22
C GLY A 21 -0.32 -13.35 -55.36
N GLY A 22 -0.31 -12.04 -55.63
CA GLY A 22 0.13 -11.25 -56.79
C GLY A 22 -0.65 -9.91 -56.77
N ARG A 23 0.10 -8.80 -56.80
CA ARG A 23 -0.25 -7.34 -56.82
C ARG A 23 -1.19 -6.90 -57.97
N PRO A 24 -1.69 -5.63 -58.12
CA PRO A 24 -1.02 -4.31 -57.94
C PRO A 24 -1.85 -3.13 -57.33
N SER A 25 -1.26 -2.17 -56.59
CA SER A 25 -0.67 -0.83 -56.96
C SER A 25 -1.59 0.09 -57.77
N VAL A 26 -1.82 1.37 -57.40
CA VAL A 26 -1.12 2.62 -57.85
C VAL A 26 -1.42 3.73 -56.79
N GLY A 27 -0.49 4.53 -56.21
CA GLY A 27 0.34 5.61 -56.79
C GLY A 27 -0.49 6.91 -56.97
N GLY A 28 -0.15 8.14 -56.56
CA GLY A 28 1.03 8.71 -55.91
C GLY A 28 0.76 10.18 -55.50
N ASP A 29 1.68 10.73 -54.70
CA ASP A 29 1.91 12.17 -54.41
C ASP A 29 2.51 12.86 -55.68
N PRO A 30 2.78 14.21 -55.80
CA PRO A 30 2.94 15.23 -54.76
C PRO A 30 2.40 16.66 -55.09
N ARG A 31 2.56 17.59 -54.12
CA ARG A 31 2.33 19.05 -54.19
C ARG A 31 3.21 19.78 -55.23
N PRO A 32 2.83 21.01 -55.61
CA PRO A 32 3.77 22.12 -55.44
C PRO A 32 3.15 23.45 -54.93
N ASP A 33 4.08 24.32 -54.51
CA ASP A 33 4.01 25.71 -54.05
C ASP A 33 3.57 26.71 -55.14
N GLY A 34 3.01 27.88 -54.76
CA GLY A 34 3.19 29.08 -55.58
C GLY A 34 2.10 30.17 -55.58
N SER A 35 2.19 31.12 -54.63
CA SER A 35 2.01 32.57 -54.84
C SER A 35 0.62 33.26 -54.99
N ALA A 36 0.64 34.52 -54.49
CA ALA A 36 -0.20 35.70 -54.79
C ALA A 36 -1.43 36.03 -53.89
N ARG A 37 -1.25 37.13 -53.13
CA ARG A 37 -2.28 37.90 -52.38
C ARG A 37 -3.15 38.75 -53.33
N PRO A 38 -4.25 39.33 -52.83
CA PRO A 38 -4.21 40.79 -52.69
C PRO A 38 -4.78 41.36 -51.38
N VAL A 39 -4.37 42.61 -51.18
CA VAL A 39 -4.55 43.55 -50.07
C VAL A 39 -5.98 44.05 -49.95
N ARG A 40 -6.47 44.23 -48.70
CA ARG A 40 -7.45 45.27 -48.38
C ARG A 40 -7.05 46.05 -47.13
N SER A 41 -7.06 47.36 -47.33
CA SER A 41 -6.77 48.48 -46.42
C SER A 41 -7.90 48.74 -45.44
N GLY A 42 -7.56 49.23 -44.24
CA GLY A 42 -8.52 49.92 -43.37
C GLY A 42 -7.99 50.07 -41.95
N GLY A 43 -7.34 51.21 -41.66
CA GLY A 43 -6.86 51.53 -40.32
C GLY A 43 -7.95 51.99 -39.36
N LYS A 44 -7.71 51.80 -38.06
CA LYS A 44 -7.93 52.79 -36.99
C LYS A 44 -7.29 52.31 -35.67
N THR A 45 -6.81 53.29 -34.93
CA THR A 45 -6.00 53.33 -33.70
C THR A 45 -6.67 52.70 -32.46
N PRO A 46 -5.93 52.50 -31.35
CA PRO A 46 -6.25 51.53 -30.32
C PRO A 46 -7.25 52.10 -29.32
N HIS A 47 -8.24 51.29 -28.95
CA HIS A 47 -8.99 51.50 -27.72
C HIS A 47 -8.43 50.59 -26.64
N SER A 48 -7.74 51.22 -25.70
CA SER A 48 -7.54 50.70 -24.35
C SER A 48 -8.89 50.36 -23.74
N CYS A 49 -9.14 49.08 -23.49
CA CYS A 49 -10.17 48.62 -22.58
C CYS A 49 -9.52 47.58 -21.69
N GLU A 50 -8.97 48.06 -20.58
CA GLU A 50 -8.84 47.26 -19.36
C GLU A 50 -10.24 46.76 -19.01
N PHE A 51 -10.39 45.45 -18.85
CA PHE A 51 -11.28 44.90 -17.84
C PHE A 51 -10.76 43.51 -17.49
N GLU A 52 -10.00 43.51 -16.40
CA GLU A 52 -9.56 42.32 -15.69
C GLU A 52 -10.76 41.43 -15.39
N GLN A 53 -10.76 40.24 -16.00
CA GLN A 53 -11.31 39.06 -15.36
C GLN A 53 -10.21 38.01 -15.38
N PHE A 54 -9.19 38.27 -14.58
CA PHE A 54 -8.31 37.23 -14.08
C PHE A 54 -9.18 36.34 -13.19
N VAL A 55 -9.58 35.18 -13.73
CA VAL A 55 -10.00 34.06 -12.89
C VAL A 55 -8.77 33.76 -12.03
N ASP A 56 -8.84 34.10 -10.75
CA ASP A 56 -7.88 33.68 -9.75
C ASP A 56 -7.96 32.15 -9.67
N ILE A 57 -7.27 31.47 -10.59
CA ILE A 57 -6.90 30.08 -10.43
C ILE A 57 -5.90 30.13 -9.27
N ARG A 58 -6.43 30.12 -8.04
CA ARG A 58 -5.61 29.83 -6.88
C ARG A 58 -5.01 28.46 -7.12
N VAL A 59 -3.75 28.46 -7.56
CA VAL A 59 -2.86 27.34 -7.43
C VAL A 59 -2.67 27.18 -5.93
N HIS A 60 -3.64 26.54 -5.26
CA HIS A 60 -3.60 26.32 -3.82
C HIS A 60 -2.29 25.59 -3.56
N SER A 61 -1.40 26.27 -2.85
CA SER A 61 -0.15 25.66 -2.44
C SER A 61 -0.53 24.51 -1.52
N TRP A 62 0.09 23.35 -1.72
CA TRP A 62 -0.16 22.13 -0.95
C TRP A 62 0.02 22.31 0.58
N THR A 63 0.54 23.46 0.98
CA THR A 63 0.82 23.93 2.34
C THR A 63 -0.41 24.43 3.09
N ASP A 64 -1.54 24.69 2.42
CA ASP A 64 -2.71 25.32 3.04
C ASP A 64 -3.76 24.31 3.54
N MET A 65 -3.55 23.01 3.31
CA MET A 65 -4.47 21.95 3.73
C MET A 65 -4.13 21.42 5.11
N GLN A 66 -5.13 21.30 5.98
CA GLN A 66 -4.96 20.74 7.31
C GLN A 66 -4.72 19.23 7.21
N ARG A 67 -3.61 18.73 7.78
CA ARG A 67 -3.32 17.30 7.85
C ARG A 67 -3.76 16.76 9.20
N ILE A 68 -4.66 15.79 9.18
CA ILE A 68 -5.10 15.06 10.36
C ILE A 68 -4.45 13.69 10.37
N ARG A 69 -3.93 13.30 11.53
CA ARG A 69 -3.45 11.96 11.82
C ARG A 69 -4.40 11.27 12.78
N VAL A 70 -4.73 10.02 12.49
CA VAL A 70 -5.56 9.17 13.35
C VAL A 70 -4.81 7.90 13.68
N HIS A 71 -4.72 7.62 14.97
CA HIS A 71 -4.25 6.35 15.52
C HIS A 71 -5.46 5.45 15.76
N PHE A 72 -5.41 4.22 15.25
CA PHE A 72 -6.54 3.32 15.29
C PHE A 72 -6.14 1.85 15.44
N ALA A 73 -7.05 1.06 15.99
CA ALA A 73 -7.01 -0.39 15.97
C ALA A 73 -7.80 -0.95 14.79
N LYS A 74 -7.29 -2.05 14.23
CA LYS A 74 -7.98 -2.96 13.33
C LYS A 74 -8.17 -4.30 14.04
N THR A 75 -9.39 -4.60 14.47
CA THR A 75 -9.69 -5.79 15.28
C THR A 75 -10.13 -7.00 14.42
N GLU A 76 -10.49 -8.11 15.07
CA GLU A 76 -10.89 -9.36 14.42
C GLU A 76 -12.00 -9.20 13.37
N ALA A 77 -12.98 -8.31 13.63
CA ALA A 77 -14.09 -8.06 12.70
C ALA A 77 -13.63 -7.58 11.31
N MET A 78 -12.44 -6.97 11.22
CA MET A 78 -11.85 -6.49 9.97
C MET A 78 -10.59 -7.24 9.57
N ARG A 79 -10.22 -8.35 10.21
CA ARG A 79 -8.94 -9.03 9.95
C ARG A 79 -8.73 -9.43 8.49
N TYR A 80 -9.79 -9.78 7.77
CA TYR A 80 -9.75 -10.17 6.35
C TYR A 80 -9.90 -8.98 5.39
N THR A 81 -9.60 -7.76 5.85
CA THR A 81 -9.43 -6.60 4.97
C THR A 81 -7.95 -6.39 4.68
N GLY A 82 -7.59 -6.41 3.39
CA GLY A 82 -6.23 -6.09 2.94
C GLY A 82 -5.97 -4.60 2.92
N HIS A 83 -4.74 -4.19 2.60
CA HIS A 83 -4.35 -2.78 2.62
C HIS A 83 -5.21 -1.87 1.71
N LEU A 84 -5.48 -2.31 0.47
CA LEU A 84 -6.30 -1.53 -0.46
C LEU A 84 -7.77 -1.44 -0.01
N ASP A 85 -8.28 -2.48 0.64
CA ASP A 85 -9.64 -2.49 1.16
C ASP A 85 -9.75 -1.62 2.42
N LEU A 86 -8.70 -1.58 3.25
CA LEU A 86 -8.60 -0.67 4.38
C LEU A 86 -8.55 0.80 3.90
N GLN A 87 -7.80 1.09 2.83
CA GLN A 87 -7.80 2.42 2.21
C GLN A 87 -9.21 2.81 1.75
N ARG A 88 -9.92 1.93 1.03
CA ARG A 88 -11.31 2.16 0.62
C ARG A 88 -12.27 2.27 1.81
N ALA A 89 -12.02 1.55 2.89
CA ALA A 89 -12.81 1.66 4.11
C ALA A 89 -12.67 3.06 4.71
N TRP A 90 -11.44 3.60 4.77
CA TRP A 90 -11.19 4.98 5.19
C TRP A 90 -11.86 6.02 4.30
N GLU A 91 -11.85 5.84 2.98
CA GLU A 91 -12.60 6.72 2.06
C GLU A 91 -14.10 6.76 2.41
N ARG A 92 -14.68 5.60 2.75
CA ARG A 92 -16.09 5.49 3.15
C ARG A 92 -16.35 6.05 4.55
N ILE A 93 -15.43 5.85 5.48
CA ILE A 93 -15.51 6.41 6.85
C ILE A 93 -15.54 7.93 6.76
N LEU A 94 -14.57 8.53 6.06
CA LEU A 94 -14.48 9.98 5.93
C LEU A 94 -15.69 10.59 5.22
N ARG A 95 -16.20 9.91 4.17
CA ARG A 95 -17.44 10.32 3.51
C ARG A 95 -18.65 10.24 4.44
N ARG A 96 -18.77 9.17 5.25
CA ARG A 96 -19.87 9.00 6.21
C ARG A 96 -19.79 9.99 7.37
N ALA A 97 -18.59 10.37 7.78
CA ALA A 97 -18.33 11.40 8.77
C ALA A 97 -18.66 12.82 8.25
N GLY A 98 -18.93 13.00 6.95
CA GLY A 98 -19.22 14.30 6.37
C GLY A 98 -18.01 15.24 6.34
N LEU A 99 -16.79 14.70 6.45
CA LEU A 99 -15.57 15.50 6.51
C LEU A 99 -15.17 16.03 5.12
N PRO A 100 -14.70 17.29 5.01
CA PRO A 100 -14.31 17.89 3.75
C PRO A 100 -12.91 17.43 3.33
N VAL A 101 -12.79 16.17 2.92
CA VAL A 101 -11.50 15.58 2.51
C VAL A 101 -10.98 16.25 1.24
N ALA A 102 -9.72 16.66 1.27
CA ALA A 102 -9.03 17.19 0.11
C ALA A 102 -8.76 16.08 -0.93
N TYR A 103 -8.80 16.46 -2.22
CA TYR A 103 -8.56 15.55 -3.33
C TYR A 103 -7.27 15.89 -4.08
N SER A 104 -6.68 14.89 -4.73
CA SER A 104 -5.54 15.08 -5.62
C SER A 104 -5.94 15.87 -6.86
N GLN A 105 -5.03 16.72 -7.35
CA GLN A 105 -5.21 17.45 -8.59
C GLN A 105 -5.06 16.52 -9.81
N GLY A 106 -5.90 16.70 -10.84
CA GLY A 106 -5.87 15.94 -12.10
C GLY A 106 -7.21 15.29 -12.48
N TYR A 107 -7.22 14.56 -13.60
CA TYR A 107 -8.43 13.96 -14.17
C TYR A 107 -9.04 12.84 -13.31
N ASN A 108 -8.21 12.16 -12.50
CA ASN A 108 -8.64 11.12 -11.56
C ASN A 108 -8.42 11.62 -10.13
N GLN A 109 -9.35 12.45 -9.66
CA GLN A 109 -9.33 12.97 -8.29
C GLN A 109 -9.47 11.82 -7.28
N ARG A 110 -8.45 11.62 -6.45
CA ARG A 110 -8.47 10.66 -5.37
C ARG A 110 -8.43 11.39 -4.03
N PRO A 111 -9.18 10.94 -3.03
CA PRO A 111 -9.09 11.51 -1.69
C PRO A 111 -7.66 11.36 -1.18
N ARG A 112 -7.14 12.41 -0.56
CA ARG A 112 -5.80 12.41 0.00
C ARG A 112 -5.83 11.68 1.33
N ILE A 113 -5.52 10.39 1.27
CA ILE A 113 -5.45 9.48 2.41
C ILE A 113 -4.16 8.68 2.30
N GLN A 114 -3.44 8.55 3.41
CA GLN A 114 -2.18 7.84 3.50
C GLN A 114 -2.13 6.96 4.74
N LEU A 115 -2.10 5.65 4.53
CA LEU A 115 -1.82 4.69 5.60
C LEU A 115 -0.32 4.59 5.84
N ALA A 116 0.08 4.51 7.13
CA ALA A 116 1.47 4.46 7.54
C ALA A 116 2.25 3.26 6.99
N THR A 117 1.65 2.08 7.07
CA THR A 117 2.24 0.84 6.57
C THR A 117 1.15 -0.15 6.15
N ALA A 118 1.51 -1.12 5.35
CA ALA A 118 0.59 -2.16 4.93
C ALA A 118 0.55 -3.29 5.96
N LEU A 119 -0.61 -3.51 6.56
CA LEU A 119 -0.86 -4.72 7.34
C LEU A 119 -1.25 -5.89 6.41
N PRO A 120 -0.61 -7.07 6.53
CA PRO A 120 -1.00 -8.26 5.80
C PRO A 120 -2.45 -8.70 6.06
N LEU A 121 -3.00 -9.46 5.12
CA LEU A 121 -4.34 -10.04 5.26
C LEU A 121 -4.37 -11.05 6.42
N GLY A 122 -5.46 -11.04 7.19
CA GLY A 122 -5.67 -11.97 8.31
C GLY A 122 -5.08 -11.50 9.63
N PHE A 123 -4.35 -10.38 9.63
CA PHE A 123 -3.69 -9.78 10.79
C PHE A 123 -4.58 -8.70 11.40
N THR A 124 -4.42 -8.51 12.71
CA THR A 124 -5.02 -7.42 13.49
C THR A 124 -3.92 -6.50 14.00
N SER A 125 -4.30 -5.31 14.47
CA SER A 125 -3.36 -4.34 15.03
C SER A 125 -4.07 -3.37 15.96
N GLU A 126 -3.36 -2.86 16.96
CA GLU A 126 -3.78 -1.73 17.81
C GLU A 126 -3.00 -0.43 17.52
N ALA A 127 -2.03 -0.48 16.60
CA ALA A 127 -1.09 0.60 16.31
C ALA A 127 -1.12 0.99 14.83
N GLU A 128 -2.30 1.06 14.20
CA GLU A 128 -2.41 1.59 12.84
C GLU A 128 -2.49 3.11 12.85
N ILE A 129 -1.97 3.73 11.79
CA ILE A 129 -1.96 5.17 11.63
C ILE A 129 -2.42 5.51 10.22
N VAL A 130 -3.35 6.46 10.10
CA VAL A 130 -3.79 7.04 8.84
C VAL A 130 -3.66 8.55 8.90
N ASP A 131 -3.11 9.14 7.85
CA ASP A 131 -3.15 10.57 7.62
C ASP A 131 -4.15 10.88 6.50
N PHE A 132 -4.92 11.95 6.68
CA PHE A 132 -5.73 12.52 5.61
C PHE A 132 -5.69 14.05 5.65
N TRP A 133 -6.09 14.68 4.56
CA TRP A 133 -6.07 16.13 4.41
C TRP A 133 -7.47 16.67 4.32
N LEU A 134 -7.74 17.78 5.01
CA LEU A 134 -9.01 18.50 5.01
C LEU A 134 -8.88 19.86 4.34
N ASP A 135 -9.93 20.25 3.62
CA ASP A 135 -10.08 21.55 2.99
C ASP A 135 -11.58 21.88 2.82
N PRO A 136 -12.17 22.81 3.62
CA PRO A 136 -11.49 23.68 4.59
C PRO A 136 -11.10 22.97 5.90
N PRO A 137 -10.16 23.54 6.68
CA PRO A 137 -9.79 23.04 8.01
C PRO A 137 -11.00 22.88 8.96
N GLN A 138 -10.92 21.92 9.87
CA GLN A 138 -11.92 21.60 10.90
C GLN A 138 -11.26 21.55 12.28
N ALA A 139 -12.02 21.84 13.34
CA ALA A 139 -11.53 21.62 14.71
C ALA A 139 -11.27 20.12 14.95
N VAL A 140 -10.14 19.78 15.59
CA VAL A 140 -9.72 18.38 15.80
C VAL A 140 -10.77 17.59 16.58
N GLU A 141 -11.40 18.21 17.57
CA GLU A 141 -12.45 17.60 18.40
C GLU A 141 -13.72 17.30 17.58
N ALA A 142 -14.05 18.16 16.61
CA ALA A 142 -15.16 17.95 15.70
C ALA A 142 -14.87 16.79 14.73
N VAL A 143 -13.61 16.69 14.25
CA VAL A 143 -13.15 15.58 13.42
C VAL A 143 -13.23 14.26 14.19
N GLU A 144 -12.72 14.23 15.41
CA GLU A 144 -12.77 13.03 16.26
C GLU A 144 -14.21 12.56 16.52
N THR A 145 -15.09 13.49 16.89
CA THR A 145 -16.52 13.20 17.13
C THR A 145 -17.18 12.62 15.88
N ALA A 146 -16.95 13.24 14.72
CA ALA A 146 -17.51 12.79 13.45
C ALA A 146 -17.00 11.39 13.05
N LEU A 147 -15.70 11.12 13.28
CA LEU A 147 -15.10 9.83 12.98
C LEU A 147 -15.64 8.72 13.90
N GLN A 148 -15.76 8.96 15.20
CA GLN A 148 -16.30 7.98 16.16
C GLN A 148 -17.72 7.53 15.79
N GLY A 149 -18.55 8.44 15.25
CA GLY A 149 -19.89 8.10 14.75
C GLY A 149 -19.91 7.37 13.40
N ALA A 150 -18.80 7.36 12.66
CA ALA A 150 -18.73 6.89 11.27
C ALA A 150 -17.97 5.58 11.06
N VAL A 151 -17.14 5.17 12.03
CA VAL A 151 -16.33 3.95 11.93
C VAL A 151 -17.20 2.68 11.93
N PRO A 152 -16.88 1.68 11.10
CA PRO A 152 -17.53 0.38 11.16
C PRO A 152 -17.01 -0.44 12.36
N PRO A 153 -17.74 -1.50 12.76
CA PRO A 153 -17.20 -2.50 13.66
C PRO A 153 -15.85 -3.02 13.16
N GLY A 154 -14.86 -3.04 14.04
CA GLY A 154 -13.51 -3.48 13.72
C GLY A 154 -12.49 -2.37 13.51
N ILE A 155 -12.90 -1.11 13.43
CA ILE A 155 -12.02 0.06 13.58
C ILE A 155 -12.29 0.70 14.94
N GLY A 156 -11.26 0.84 15.78
CA GLY A 156 -11.33 1.61 17.02
C GLY A 156 -10.40 2.81 16.92
N ILE A 157 -10.88 4.03 17.16
CA ILE A 157 -10.04 5.23 17.15
C ILE A 157 -9.45 5.44 18.55
N HIS A 158 -8.13 5.65 18.62
CA HIS A 158 -7.40 5.87 19.86
C HIS A 158 -7.01 7.32 20.07
N ALA A 159 -6.62 8.01 18.99
CA ALA A 159 -6.24 9.42 19.03
C ALA A 159 -6.43 10.06 17.66
N VAL A 160 -6.74 11.35 17.67
CA VAL A 160 -6.83 12.21 16.49
C VAL A 160 -6.01 13.47 16.77
N GLU A 161 -5.10 13.81 15.87
CA GLU A 161 -4.21 14.96 16.05
C GLU A 161 -4.02 15.73 14.74
N GLU A 162 -3.79 17.04 14.84
CA GLU A 162 -3.37 17.85 13.69
C GLU A 162 -1.85 17.83 13.55
N ILE A 163 -1.38 17.55 12.35
CA ILE A 163 0.04 17.60 12.00
C ILE A 163 0.34 18.94 11.36
N VAL A 164 0.97 19.83 12.14
CA VAL A 164 1.31 21.19 11.71
C VAL A 164 2.58 21.19 10.85
N GLY A 165 2.52 21.91 9.72
CA GLY A 165 3.68 22.17 8.87
C GLY A 165 4.06 21.02 7.94
N LYS A 166 5.32 21.03 7.48
CA LYS A 166 5.83 20.09 6.48
C LYS A 166 6.42 18.83 7.13
N ALA A 167 5.60 18.09 7.85
CA ALA A 167 6.00 16.78 8.34
C ALA A 167 6.18 15.81 7.15
N PRO A 168 7.18 14.92 7.18
CA PRO A 168 7.40 13.94 6.13
C PRO A 168 6.20 12.97 6.01
N ALA A 169 6.17 12.23 4.90
CA ALA A 169 5.21 11.15 4.71
C ALA A 169 5.46 10.03 5.74
N LEU A 170 4.41 9.52 6.39
CA LEU A 170 4.52 8.45 7.40
C LEU A 170 5.37 7.26 6.93
N GLN A 171 5.15 6.85 5.67
CA GLN A 171 5.87 5.74 5.05
C GLN A 171 7.39 5.98 4.95
N SER A 172 7.83 7.22 4.82
CA SER A 172 9.27 7.56 4.71
C SER A 172 9.98 7.56 6.06
N VAL A 173 9.26 7.75 7.16
CA VAL A 173 9.83 7.80 8.51
C VAL A 173 9.66 6.50 9.30
N MET A 174 8.97 5.51 8.73
CA MET A 174 8.75 4.20 9.35
C MET A 174 10.07 3.43 9.54
N ARG A 175 10.27 2.87 10.73
CA ARG A 175 11.51 2.17 11.11
C ARG A 175 11.27 0.69 11.40
N SER A 176 10.34 0.38 12.29
CA SER A 176 10.06 -0.98 12.71
C SER A 176 8.64 -1.15 13.22
N ALA A 177 8.25 -2.40 13.40
CA ALA A 177 6.96 -2.78 13.92
C ALA A 177 7.13 -3.93 14.90
N GLU A 178 6.28 -3.97 15.92
CA GLU A 178 6.23 -5.06 16.88
C GLU A 178 4.96 -5.88 16.70
N TYR A 179 5.10 -7.18 16.85
CA TYR A 179 4.03 -8.13 16.68
C TYR A 179 4.02 -9.12 17.82
N THR A 180 2.84 -9.42 18.34
CA THR A 180 2.60 -10.64 19.09
C THR A 180 2.03 -11.69 18.13
N VAL A 181 2.63 -12.88 18.15
CA VAL A 181 2.08 -14.06 17.48
C VAL A 181 1.58 -15.04 18.53
N THR A 182 0.34 -15.51 18.35
CA THR A 182 -0.25 -16.59 19.14
C THR A 182 -0.42 -17.82 18.25
N LEU A 183 0.17 -18.93 18.65
CA LEU A 183 0.12 -20.19 17.91
C LEU A 183 -1.17 -20.93 18.26
N LEU A 184 -1.92 -21.38 17.25
CA LEU A 184 -3.18 -22.08 17.46
C LEU A 184 -2.99 -23.52 17.90
N ASP A 185 -1.91 -24.13 17.42
CA ASP A 185 -1.51 -25.50 17.71
C ASP A 185 -0.16 -25.48 18.45
N PRO A 186 0.08 -26.42 19.36
CA PRO A 186 1.37 -26.55 20.03
C PRO A 186 2.46 -26.91 19.02
N VAL A 187 3.56 -26.18 19.09
CA VAL A 187 4.72 -26.32 18.24
C VAL A 187 5.87 -26.92 19.05
N PRO A 188 6.36 -28.13 18.70
CA PRO A 188 7.49 -28.76 19.38
C PRO A 188 8.77 -27.98 19.09
N ASP A 189 9.69 -28.05 20.06
CA ASP A 189 11.04 -27.49 19.98
C ASP A 189 11.08 -26.00 19.60
N LEU A 190 10.01 -25.26 19.92
CA LEU A 190 9.85 -23.87 19.50
C LEU A 190 10.99 -22.97 19.99
N GLU A 191 11.41 -23.14 21.24
CA GLU A 191 12.52 -22.39 21.82
C GLU A 191 13.83 -22.65 21.06
N ALA A 192 14.15 -23.92 20.78
CA ALA A 192 15.35 -24.28 20.01
C ALA A 192 15.30 -23.71 18.58
N ARG A 193 14.12 -23.71 17.93
CA ARG A 193 13.93 -23.13 16.59
C ARG A 193 14.10 -21.61 16.59
N VAL A 194 13.62 -20.93 17.63
CA VAL A 194 13.81 -19.48 17.82
C VAL A 194 15.29 -19.16 18.00
N THR A 195 15.99 -19.88 18.87
CA THR A 195 17.43 -19.70 19.08
C THR A 195 18.22 -19.92 17.80
N ALA A 196 17.96 -21.02 17.08
CA ALA A 196 18.65 -21.32 15.82
C ALA A 196 18.41 -20.23 14.74
N LEU A 197 17.21 -19.66 14.67
CA LEU A 197 16.89 -18.56 13.76
C LEU A 197 17.68 -17.29 14.11
N LEU A 198 17.79 -16.97 15.41
CA LEU A 198 18.54 -15.80 15.88
C LEU A 198 20.05 -15.96 15.71
N GLU A 199 20.58 -17.17 15.84
CA GLU A 199 22.01 -17.48 15.65
C GLU A 199 22.41 -17.58 14.17
N ALA A 200 21.45 -17.80 13.27
CA ALA A 200 21.73 -17.85 11.84
C ALA A 200 22.34 -16.53 11.34
N GLU A 201 23.43 -16.62 10.57
CA GLU A 201 24.06 -15.44 9.94
C GLU A 201 23.22 -14.89 8.77
N SER A 202 22.50 -15.78 8.07
CA SER A 202 21.70 -15.42 6.90
C SER A 202 20.46 -16.32 6.79
N LEU A 203 19.34 -15.74 6.37
CA LEU A 203 18.08 -16.41 6.08
C LEU A 203 17.60 -16.02 4.66
N PRO A 204 18.16 -16.63 3.61
CA PRO A 204 17.86 -16.27 2.23
C PRO A 204 16.41 -16.63 1.86
N ARG A 205 15.71 -15.67 1.25
CA ARG A 205 14.31 -15.76 0.84
C ARG A 205 14.11 -15.15 -0.54
N VAL A 206 12.99 -15.47 -1.18
CA VAL A 206 12.59 -14.89 -2.47
C VAL A 206 11.23 -14.23 -2.34
N ARG A 207 11.16 -12.94 -2.68
CA ARG A 207 9.91 -12.17 -2.69
C ARG A 207 9.70 -11.53 -4.05
N ARG A 208 8.58 -11.87 -4.70
CA ARG A 208 8.26 -11.40 -6.07
C ARG A 208 9.41 -11.65 -7.07
N GLY A 209 10.04 -12.82 -6.96
CA GLY A 209 11.17 -13.22 -7.81
C GLY A 209 12.52 -12.58 -7.46
N LYS A 210 12.59 -11.73 -6.42
CA LYS A 210 13.86 -11.11 -5.98
C LYS A 210 14.39 -11.78 -4.71
N PRO A 211 15.65 -12.22 -4.70
CA PRO A 211 16.27 -12.74 -3.49
C PRO A 211 16.53 -11.61 -2.49
N TYR A 212 16.39 -11.90 -1.20
CA TYR A 212 16.75 -11.01 -0.10
C TYR A 212 17.07 -11.85 1.14
N ASP A 213 17.67 -11.23 2.15
CA ASP A 213 17.94 -11.85 3.44
C ASP A 213 16.94 -11.38 4.49
N LEU A 214 16.27 -12.31 5.16
CA LEU A 214 15.30 -12.03 6.23
C LEU A 214 16.00 -11.76 7.57
N ARG A 215 17.16 -12.37 7.84
CA ARG A 215 17.83 -12.28 9.14
C ARG A 215 18.08 -10.84 9.62
N PRO A 216 18.63 -9.92 8.80
CA PRO A 216 18.88 -8.53 9.23
C PRO A 216 17.58 -7.74 9.43
N LEU A 217 16.43 -8.25 9.00
CA LEU A 217 15.13 -7.62 9.18
C LEU A 217 14.45 -8.04 10.49
N VAL A 218 14.99 -9.02 11.20
CA VAL A 218 14.52 -9.50 12.51
C VAL A 218 15.42 -8.88 13.59
N PHE A 219 14.89 -7.88 14.31
CA PHE A 219 15.62 -7.19 15.37
C PHE A 219 15.53 -7.94 16.70
N ALA A 220 14.35 -8.48 17.02
CA ALA A 220 14.15 -9.33 18.18
C ALA A 220 13.08 -10.39 17.90
N LEU A 221 13.25 -11.56 18.51
CA LEU A 221 12.29 -12.66 18.51
C LEU A 221 12.34 -13.31 19.90
N THR A 222 11.27 -13.23 20.68
CA THR A 222 11.26 -13.73 22.06
C THR A 222 10.04 -14.58 22.33
N MET A 223 10.21 -15.61 23.15
CA MET A 223 9.11 -16.38 23.71
C MET A 223 8.38 -15.54 24.75
N LEU A 224 7.06 -15.50 24.66
CA LEU A 224 6.20 -14.93 25.69
C LEU A 224 5.57 -16.04 26.54
N SER A 225 5.09 -15.67 27.73
CA SER A 225 4.24 -16.56 28.52
C SER A 225 3.00 -16.97 27.70
N PRO A 226 2.49 -18.19 27.88
CA PRO A 226 1.27 -18.62 27.22
C PRO A 226 0.08 -17.67 27.49
N ASP A 227 -0.91 -17.65 26.60
CA ASP A 227 -2.17 -16.94 26.88
C ASP A 227 -3.00 -17.67 27.97
N GLU A 228 -4.14 -17.08 28.33
CA GLU A 228 -5.08 -17.66 29.30
C GLU A 228 -5.59 -19.05 28.87
N ALA A 229 -5.54 -19.37 27.56
CA ALA A 229 -5.90 -20.66 27.01
C ALA A 229 -4.71 -21.64 26.90
N GLY A 230 -3.54 -21.27 27.42
CA GLY A 230 -2.33 -22.08 27.39
C GLY A 230 -1.61 -22.13 26.03
N LYS A 231 -1.94 -21.24 25.09
CA LYS A 231 -1.33 -21.21 23.75
C LYS A 231 0.03 -20.55 23.78
N GLN A 232 0.99 -21.13 23.06
CA GLN A 232 2.34 -20.58 22.91
C GLN A 232 2.30 -19.23 22.18
N ARG A 233 3.15 -18.30 22.63
CA ARG A 233 3.23 -16.94 22.10
C ARG A 233 4.67 -16.51 21.83
N LEU A 234 4.81 -15.66 20.82
CA LEU A 234 6.07 -15.03 20.42
C LEU A 234 5.88 -13.52 20.32
N SER A 235 6.88 -12.75 20.72
CA SER A 235 7.04 -11.36 20.33
C SER A 235 8.05 -11.25 19.20
N MET A 236 7.78 -10.41 18.22
CA MET A 236 8.65 -10.15 17.07
C MET A 236 8.83 -8.64 16.90
N HIS A 237 10.08 -8.17 16.85
CA HIS A 237 10.42 -6.82 16.43
C HIS A 237 11.07 -6.87 15.06
N LEU A 238 10.39 -6.31 14.06
CA LEU A 238 10.77 -6.44 12.65
C LEU A 238 10.98 -5.08 12.00
N SER A 239 11.89 -5.01 11.04
CA SER A 239 12.08 -3.82 10.22
C SER A 239 10.83 -3.51 9.40
N ALA A 240 10.43 -2.24 9.36
CA ALA A 240 9.30 -1.72 8.60
C ALA A 240 9.71 -0.59 7.65
N ARG A 241 11.02 -0.47 7.37
CA ARG A 241 11.56 0.55 6.46
C ARG A 241 11.14 0.29 5.02
N GLY A 242 10.95 1.36 4.24
CA GLY A 242 10.68 1.27 2.81
C GLY A 242 11.76 0.45 2.08
N GLY A 243 11.37 -0.64 1.43
CA GLY A 243 12.27 -1.55 0.71
C GLY A 243 12.94 -2.63 1.58
N ALA A 244 12.88 -2.53 2.91
CA ALA A 244 13.48 -3.47 3.85
C ALA A 244 12.46 -3.85 4.95
N THR A 245 11.33 -4.42 4.55
CA THR A 245 10.24 -4.80 5.45
C THR A 245 10.30 -6.28 5.78
N GLY A 246 10.57 -6.62 7.04
CA GLY A 246 10.42 -7.97 7.57
C GLY A 246 8.96 -8.27 7.85
N ARG A 247 8.48 -9.46 7.50
CA ARG A 247 7.08 -9.83 7.71
C ARG A 247 6.93 -11.03 8.66
N PRO A 248 5.95 -11.01 9.59
CA PRO A 248 5.75 -12.12 10.52
C PRO A 248 5.46 -13.47 9.84
N ASP A 249 4.76 -13.49 8.71
CA ASP A 249 4.50 -14.70 7.91
C ASP A 249 5.79 -15.33 7.39
N GLU A 250 6.76 -14.53 6.97
CA GLU A 250 8.07 -15.01 6.50
C GLU A 250 8.94 -15.53 7.66
N VAL A 251 8.82 -14.92 8.85
CA VAL A 251 9.49 -15.40 10.08
C VAL A 251 8.87 -16.71 10.56
N LEU A 252 7.54 -16.81 10.57
CA LEU A 252 6.85 -18.05 10.93
C LEU A 252 7.22 -19.19 10.00
N ASP A 253 7.23 -18.94 8.70
CA ASP A 253 7.64 -19.94 7.73
C ASP A 253 9.12 -20.34 7.89
N ALA A 254 10.00 -19.40 8.31
CA ALA A 254 11.41 -19.69 8.59
C ALA A 254 11.58 -20.53 9.85
N LEU A 255 10.70 -20.33 10.83
CA LEU A 255 10.60 -21.23 11.98
C LEU A 255 10.07 -22.60 11.54
N GLY A 256 9.36 -22.74 10.43
CA GLY A 256 8.65 -23.98 10.02
C GLY A 256 7.22 -24.06 10.55
N ILE A 257 6.58 -22.90 10.75
CA ILE A 257 5.21 -22.76 11.24
C ILE A 257 4.36 -22.21 10.09
N ALA A 258 3.29 -22.92 9.74
CA ALA A 258 2.40 -22.46 8.68
C ALA A 258 1.65 -21.18 9.13
N PRO A 259 1.67 -20.06 8.37
CA PRO A 259 1.11 -18.79 8.84
C PRO A 259 -0.38 -18.84 9.23
N HIS A 260 -1.16 -19.78 8.66
CA HIS A 260 -2.58 -19.94 8.96
C HIS A 260 -2.86 -20.60 10.33
N THR A 261 -1.88 -21.31 10.90
CA THR A 261 -1.96 -21.89 12.26
C THR A 261 -1.53 -20.88 13.34
N ALA A 262 -1.39 -19.60 12.99
CA ALA A 262 -1.06 -18.54 13.90
C ALA A 262 -2.08 -17.38 13.83
N ARG A 263 -2.09 -16.56 14.88
CA ARG A 263 -2.75 -15.27 14.94
C ARG A 263 -1.69 -14.22 15.17
N VAL A 264 -1.60 -13.26 14.26
CA VAL A 264 -0.62 -12.18 14.33
C VAL A 264 -1.36 -10.88 14.65
N HIS A 265 -0.91 -10.24 15.72
CA HIS A 265 -1.40 -8.95 16.18
C HIS A 265 -0.24 -7.96 16.24
N ARG A 266 -0.34 -6.83 15.54
CA ARG A 266 0.68 -5.77 15.57
C ARG A 266 0.41 -4.80 16.72
N THR A 267 1.33 -4.79 17.69
CA THR A 267 1.22 -4.05 18.95
C THR A 267 1.81 -2.65 18.87
N ALA A 268 2.84 -2.43 18.05
CA ALA A 268 3.48 -1.12 17.93
C ALA A 268 4.01 -0.82 16.52
N LEU A 269 4.11 0.47 16.22
CA LEU A 269 4.84 1.02 15.08
C LEU A 269 5.84 2.07 15.58
N HIS A 270 7.08 1.94 15.12
CA HIS A 270 8.17 2.85 15.44
C HIS A 270 8.54 3.67 14.21
N TYR A 271 8.47 5.00 14.34
CA TYR A 271 8.79 5.95 13.27
C TYR A 271 9.54 7.14 13.86
N ALA A 272 10.28 7.89 13.03
CA ALA A 272 11.27 8.87 13.49
C ALA A 272 10.75 10.01 14.40
N GLU A 273 9.43 10.17 14.55
CA GLU A 273 8.80 11.15 15.47
C GLU A 273 8.51 10.56 16.87
N ASN A 274 8.67 9.23 17.06
CA ASN A 274 8.48 8.53 18.33
C ASN A 274 9.61 7.49 18.51
N PRO A 275 10.74 7.87 19.13
CA PRO A 275 11.88 6.97 19.38
C PRO A 275 11.58 5.87 20.39
#